data_AF-A0A521WFQ3-F1
#
_entry.id   AF-A0A521WFQ3-F1
#
_cell.length_a   1.000
_cell.length_b   1.000
_cell.length_c   1.000
_cell.angle_alpha   90.00
_cell.angle_beta   90.00
_cell.angle_gamma   90.00
#
_symmetry.space_group_name_H-M   'P 1'
#
loop_
_entity.id
_entity.type
_entity.pdbx_description
1 polymer ?
#
loop_
_entity_poly.entity_id
_entity_poly.type
_entity_poly.pdbx_seq_one_letter_code
_entity_poly.pdbx_strand_id
1 'polypeptide(L)' 'MNQNDGGKAGAGQANDEPVPAMQRVLDNPFLLLFLGITVPAVFYIIWGVMEIANIPIGR' A
#
# COMPACT_ATOMS: atom_id res chain seq x y z
N MET A 1 16.75 -50.79 23.22
CA MET A 1 17.28 -49.48 22.81
C MET A 1 16.62 -49.07 21.50
N ASN A 2 15.75 -48.06 21.61
CA ASN A 2 15.25 -47.10 20.62
C ASN A 2 14.73 -47.58 19.24
N GLN A 3 13.40 -47.56 19.10
CA GLN A 3 12.71 -47.17 17.87
C GLN A 3 13.02 -45.69 17.60
N ASN A 4 13.58 -45.32 16.44
CA ASN A 4 13.28 -44.07 15.73
C ASN A 4 14.31 -43.84 14.63
N ASP A 5 13.95 -44.21 13.40
CA ASP A 5 14.36 -43.43 12.23
C ASP A 5 13.11 -43.27 11.37
N GLY A 6 12.30 -42.29 11.78
CA GLY A 6 11.13 -41.82 11.08
C GLY A 6 11.52 -41.36 9.68
N GLY A 7 11.42 -42.29 8.73
CA GLY A 7 11.53 -42.02 7.32
C GLY A 7 10.46 -41.02 6.90
N LYS A 8 10.92 -39.81 6.55
CA LYS A 8 10.34 -38.93 5.53
C LYS A 8 8.83 -38.68 5.63
N ALA A 9 8.42 -37.84 6.56
CA ALA A 9 7.25 -37.00 6.34
C ALA A 9 7.74 -35.64 5.82
N GLY A 10 7.70 -35.48 4.50
CA GLY A 10 7.85 -34.17 3.88
C GLY A 10 6.77 -33.23 4.40
N ALA A 11 7.18 -32.22 5.14
CA ALA A 11 6.35 -31.07 5.48
C ALA A 11 7.11 -29.77 5.18
N GLY A 12 7.77 -29.76 4.03
CA GLY A 12 8.27 -28.54 3.40
C GLY A 12 7.28 -28.07 2.34
N GLN A 13 5.99 -27.96 2.67
CA GLN A 13 5.05 -27.16 1.89
C GLN A 13 5.05 -25.78 2.53
N ALA A 14 6.07 -24.99 2.22
CA ALA A 14 6.00 -23.56 2.46
C ALA A 14 4.85 -23.06 1.58
N ASN A 15 3.74 -22.72 2.21
CA ASN A 15 2.55 -22.21 1.54
C ASN A 15 2.95 -20.96 0.74
N ASP A 16 3.07 -21.09 -0.58
CA ASP A 16 3.11 -19.96 -1.53
C ASP A 16 1.71 -19.32 -1.57
N GLU A 17 1.26 -18.77 -0.44
CA GLU A 17 0.03 -18.00 -0.40
C GLU A 17 0.28 -16.68 -1.14
N PRO A 18 -0.47 -16.39 -2.22
CA PRO A 18 -0.25 -15.19 -3.00
C PRO A 18 -0.46 -13.96 -2.12
N VAL A 19 0.60 -13.18 -1.91
CA VAL A 19 0.54 -11.95 -1.11
C VAL A 19 -0.63 -11.07 -1.61
N PRO A 20 -1.59 -10.71 -0.74
CA PRO A 20 -2.76 -9.94 -1.12
C PRO A 20 -2.36 -8.60 -1.78
N ALA A 21 -3.08 -8.20 -2.84
CA ALA A 21 -2.74 -6.99 -3.59
C ALA A 21 -2.78 -5.71 -2.73
N MET A 22 -3.69 -5.65 -1.76
CA MET A 22 -3.76 -4.54 -0.80
C MET A 22 -2.51 -4.45 0.08
N GLN A 23 -1.93 -5.60 0.43
CA GLN A 23 -0.74 -5.70 1.26
C GLN A 23 0.49 -5.19 0.49
N ARG A 24 0.63 -5.57 -0.78
CA ARG A 24 1.71 -5.05 -1.66
C ARG A 24 1.68 -3.54 -1.83
N VAL A 25 0.50 -2.91 -1.81
CA VAL A 25 0.38 -1.45 -1.87
C VAL A 25 0.87 -0.81 -0.57
N LEU A 26 0.55 -1.44 0.57
CA LEU A 26 0.93 -0.97 1.91
C LEU A 26 2.39 -1.32 2.31
N ASP A 27 2.99 -2.31 1.67
CA ASP A 27 4.37 -2.77 1.93
C ASP A 27 5.42 -1.98 1.14
N ASN A 28 5.00 -1.18 0.15
CA ASN A 28 5.88 -0.40 -0.71
C ASN A 28 6.03 1.03 -0.18
N PRO A 29 7.16 1.40 0.47
CA PRO A 29 7.31 2.71 1.10
C PRO A 29 7.21 3.87 0.10
N PHE A 30 7.57 3.68 -1.17
CA PHE A 30 7.41 4.68 -2.22
C PHE A 30 5.95 4.90 -2.61
N LEU A 31 5.11 3.87 -2.60
CA LEU A 31 3.67 4.01 -2.85
C LEU A 31 2.99 4.75 -1.70
N LEU A 32 3.38 4.46 -0.45
CA LEU A 32 2.92 5.23 0.71
C LEU A 32 3.40 6.68 0.65
N LEU A 33 4.65 6.92 0.28
CA LEU A 33 5.20 8.27 0.17
C LEU A 33 4.49 9.05 -0.94
N PHE A 34 4.32 8.43 -2.11
CA PHE A 34 3.58 9.02 -3.22
C PHE A 34 2.16 9.37 -2.79
N LEU A 35 1.41 8.42 -2.24
CA LEU A 35 0.04 8.68 -1.78
C LEU A 35 0.02 9.75 -0.67
N GLY A 36 1.00 9.74 0.23
CA GLY A 36 1.14 10.69 1.32
C GLY A 36 1.37 12.13 0.86
N ILE A 37 2.07 12.36 -0.26
CA ILE A 37 2.22 13.71 -0.84
C ILE A 37 1.11 14.05 -1.83
N THR A 38 0.62 13.07 -2.59
CA THR A 38 -0.35 13.27 -3.67
C THR A 38 -1.70 13.64 -3.09
N VAL A 39 -2.13 13.02 -1.99
CA VAL A 39 -3.39 13.35 -1.32
C VAL A 39 -3.43 14.83 -0.93
N PRO A 40 -2.55 15.36 -0.04
CA PRO A 40 -2.60 16.77 0.34
C PRO A 40 -2.35 17.69 -0.86
N ALA A 41 -1.46 17.34 -1.79
CA ALA A 41 -1.21 18.16 -2.98
C ALA A 41 -2.48 18.35 -3.82
N VAL A 42 -3.20 17.27 -4.13
CA VAL A 42 -4.45 17.34 -4.90
C VAL A 42 -5.53 18.09 -4.11
N PHE A 43 -5.65 17.85 -2.80
CA PHE A 43 -6.56 18.61 -1.94
C PHE A 43 -6.28 20.12 -1.99
N TYR A 44 -5.01 20.52 -1.83
CA TYR A 44 -4.62 21.94 -1.89
C TYR A 44 -4.80 22.55 -3.28
N ILE A 45 -4.55 21.79 -4.35
CA ILE A 45 -4.79 22.26 -5.72
C ILE A 45 -6.28 22.51 -5.93
N ILE A 46 -7.14 21.54 -5.60
CA ILE A 46 -8.60 21.68 -5.77
C ILE A 46 -9.10 22.85 -4.92
N TRP A 47 -8.67 22.93 -3.67
CA TRP A 47 -9.03 24.03 -2.79
C TRP A 47 -8.57 25.38 -3.33
N GLY A 48 -7.31 25.50 -3.78
CA GLY A 48 -6.78 26.72 -4.35
C GLY A 48 -7.47 27.12 -5.66
N VAL A 49 -7.83 26.17 -6.51
CA VAL A 49 -8.61 26.43 -7.72
C VAL A 49 -10.01 26.94 -7.38
N MET A 50 -10.68 26.31 -6.40
CA MET A 50 -11.98 26.78 -5.90
C MET A 50 -11.88 28.17 -5.28
N GLU A 51 -10.83 28.47 -4.52
CA GLU A 51 -10.56 29.80 -3.96
C GLU A 51 -10.45 30.83 -5.08
N ILE A 52 -9.56 30.59 -6.07
CA ILE A 52 -9.35 31.51 -7.19
C ILE A 52 -10.61 31.70 -8.03
N ALA A 53 -11.37 30.65 -8.29
CA ALA A 53 -12.60 30.71 -9.07
C ALA A 53 -13.71 31.52 -8.37
N ASN A 54 -13.70 31.54 -7.02
CA ASN A 54 -14.66 32.29 -6.23
C ASN A 54 -14.21 33.72 -5.93
N ILE A 55 -12.95 34.08 -6.19
CA ILE A 55 -12.51 35.48 -6.10
C ILE A 55 -13.25 36.26 -7.20
N PRO A 56 -14.10 37.22 -6.83
CA PRO A 56 -14.71 38.09 -7.82
C PRO A 56 -13.60 38.95 -8.42
N ILE A 57 -13.26 38.66 -9.67
CA ILE A 57 -12.49 39.57 -10.51
C ILE A 57 -13.34 40.83 -10.62
N GLY A 58 -12.87 41.92 -10.02
CA GLY A 58 -13.69 43.04 -9.55
C GLY A 58 -14.61 43.71 -10.57
N ARG A 59 -15.41 44.65 -10.06
CA ARG A 59 -15.84 45.81 -10.83
C ARG A 59 -14.66 46.73 -11.10
#